data_AF-V2XYI9-F1
#
_entry.id   AF-V2XYI9-F1
#
_cell.length_a   1.000
_cell.length_b   1.000
_cell.length_c   1.000
_cell.angle_alpha   90.00
_cell.angle_beta   90.00
_cell.angle_gamma   90.00
#
_symmetry.space_group_name_H-M   'P 1'
#
loop_
_entity.id
_entity.type
_entity.pdbx_description
1 polymer ?
#
loop_
_entity_poly.entity_id
_entity_poly.type
_entity_poly.pdbx_seq_one_letter_code
_entity_poly.pdbx_strand_id
1 'polypeptide(L)'
;MNRTSNYALCQWEETDRIRRTDFNEDNMKLDTAVKEVERRVDGLDGSKASASALNALAGRVAALEQPRFYVGTYVGDGKQSRTIQLPWAPTFMLLFSTHMEDEAVIFLTPDHRAYVINDRVETESPFLPEIIGSSLVFSNNWANTSSSDAWYIMFR
;
A
#
# COMPACT_ATOMS: atom_id res chain seq x y z
N MET A 1 -36.43 29.42 -45.09
CA MET A 1 -35.76 29.38 -43.77
C MET A 1 -35.89 28.01 -43.12
N ASN A 2 -34.82 27.22 -43.19
CA ASN A 2 -34.68 25.94 -42.50
C ASN A 2 -34.21 26.16 -41.06
N ARG A 3 -34.27 25.10 -40.25
CA ARG A 3 -33.83 25.10 -38.84
C ARG A 3 -32.97 23.87 -38.56
N THR A 4 -31.98 24.01 -37.68
CA THR A 4 -31.22 22.87 -37.16
C THR A 4 -32.09 21.96 -36.29
N SER A 5 -31.82 20.65 -36.27
CA SER A 5 -32.67 19.66 -35.58
C SER A 5 -32.63 19.77 -34.06
N ASN A 6 -31.47 20.08 -33.49
CA ASN A 6 -31.25 19.96 -32.04
C ASN A 6 -31.56 21.25 -31.27
N TYR A 7 -31.35 22.40 -31.91
CA TYR A 7 -31.43 23.71 -31.23
C TYR A 7 -32.34 24.70 -31.95
N ALA A 8 -32.98 24.28 -33.04
CA ALA A 8 -33.88 25.11 -33.86
C ALA A 8 -33.28 26.48 -34.21
N LEU A 9 -31.97 26.49 -34.53
CA LEU A 9 -31.27 27.68 -35.01
C LEU A 9 -31.57 27.87 -36.49
N CYS A 10 -31.63 29.11 -36.94
CA CYS A 10 -31.82 29.49 -38.33
C CYS A 10 -30.71 28.91 -39.21
N GLN A 11 -31.13 28.27 -40.31
CA GLN A 11 -30.24 27.82 -41.37
C GLN A 11 -30.67 28.53 -42.66
N TRP A 12 -29.93 29.58 -43.00
CA TRP A 12 -30.20 30.40 -44.18
C TRP A 12 -29.72 29.70 -45.45
N GLU A 13 -30.59 29.65 -46.45
CA GLU A 13 -30.23 29.28 -47.83
C GLU A 13 -29.76 30.51 -48.61
N GLU A 14 -29.10 30.32 -49.75
CA GLU A 14 -28.53 31.41 -50.56
C GLU A 14 -29.55 32.50 -50.94
N THR A 15 -30.82 32.11 -51.13
CA THR A 15 -31.90 33.04 -51.49
C THR A 15 -32.65 33.62 -50.29
N ASP A 16 -32.37 33.17 -49.06
CA ASP A 16 -33.05 33.66 -47.87
C ASP A 16 -32.64 35.11 -47.54
N ARG A 17 -33.62 35.96 -47.21
CA ARG A 17 -33.34 37.30 -46.68
C ARG A 17 -32.97 37.21 -45.20
N ILE A 18 -31.78 37.66 -44.84
CA ILE A 18 -31.33 37.75 -43.45
C ILE A 18 -32.17 38.80 -42.70
N ARG A 19 -32.80 38.40 -41.59
CA ARG A 19 -33.61 39.29 -40.75
C ARG A 19 -32.93 39.47 -39.39
N ARG A 20 -32.94 40.71 -38.89
CA ARG A 20 -32.43 41.06 -37.56
C ARG A 20 -33.11 40.26 -36.44
N THR A 21 -34.40 39.99 -36.57
CA THR A 21 -35.18 39.22 -35.58
C THR A 21 -34.62 37.82 -35.40
N ASP A 22 -34.36 37.14 -36.52
CA ASP A 22 -33.94 35.75 -36.54
C ASP A 22 -32.52 35.62 -35.97
N PHE A 23 -31.64 36.55 -36.34
CA PHE A 23 -30.28 36.65 -35.79
C PHE A 23 -30.28 36.91 -34.28
N ASN A 24 -31.09 37.85 -33.80
CA ASN A 24 -31.16 38.16 -32.38
C ASN A 24 -31.77 37.01 -31.56
N GLU A 25 -32.76 36.30 -32.10
CA GLU A 25 -33.36 35.13 -31.45
C GLU A 25 -32.34 33.99 -31.31
N ASP A 26 -31.59 33.70 -32.37
CA ASP A 26 -30.56 32.67 -32.32
C ASP A 26 -29.39 33.05 -31.41
N ASN A 27 -28.98 34.32 -31.39
CA ASN A 27 -27.98 34.80 -30.43
C ASN A 27 -28.45 34.59 -28.99
N MET A 28 -29.72 34.88 -28.69
CA MET A 28 -30.27 34.64 -27.35
C MET A 28 -30.29 33.15 -26.99
N LYS A 29 -30.62 32.27 -27.94
CA LYS A 29 -30.57 30.81 -27.73
C LYS A 29 -29.13 30.33 -27.47
N LEU A 30 -28.18 30.80 -28.27
CA LEU A 30 -26.77 30.44 -28.14
C LEU A 30 -26.18 30.95 -26.82
N ASP A 31 -26.43 32.20 -26.46
CA ASP A 31 -25.98 32.81 -25.20
C ASP A 31 -26.51 32.04 -23.98
N THR A 32 -27.80 31.70 -24.00
CA THR A 32 -28.42 30.88 -22.95
C THR A 32 -27.80 29.48 -22.86
N ALA A 33 -27.58 28.83 -24.02
CA ALA A 33 -26.99 27.50 -24.07
C ALA A 33 -25.55 27.48 -23.56
N VAL A 34 -24.75 28.49 -23.93
CA VAL A 34 -23.36 28.65 -23.47
C VAL A 34 -23.34 28.83 -21.95
N LYS A 35 -24.18 29.72 -21.41
CA LYS A 35 -24.29 29.93 -19.95
C LYS A 35 -24.66 28.65 -19.19
N GLU A 36 -25.55 27.83 -19.75
CA GLU A 36 -25.91 26.55 -19.11
C GLU A 36 -24.78 25.52 -19.19
N VAL A 37 -24.01 25.50 -20.28
CA VAL A 37 -22.80 24.67 -20.39
C VAL A 37 -21.74 25.12 -19.38
N GLU A 38 -21.48 26.42 -19.24
CA GLU A 38 -20.58 26.98 -18.21
C GLU A 38 -21.00 26.53 -16.81
N ARG A 39 -22.28 26.69 -16.47
CA ARG A 39 -22.83 26.24 -15.17
C ARG A 39 -22.60 24.74 -14.93
N ARG A 40 -22.72 23.91 -15.97
CA ARG A 40 -22.47 22.46 -15.87
C ARG A 40 -20.98 22.16 -15.69
N VAL A 41 -20.10 22.87 -16.39
CA VAL A 41 -18.64 22.72 -16.24
C VAL A 41 -18.22 23.11 -14.82
N ASP A 42 -18.67 24.26 -14.32
CA ASP A 42 -18.39 24.72 -12.96
C ASP A 42 -18.87 23.71 -11.90
N GLY A 43 -20.08 23.16 -12.08
CA GLY A 43 -20.62 22.14 -11.20
C GLY A 43 -19.83 20.82 -11.23
N LEU A 44 -19.32 20.41 -12.40
CA LEU A 44 -18.50 19.21 -12.54
C LEU A 44 -17.12 19.38 -11.91
N ASP A 45 -16.51 20.57 -12.02
CA ASP A 45 -15.20 20.84 -11.42
C ASP A 45 -15.29 20.94 -9.89
N GLY A 46 -16.40 21.46 -9.35
CA GLY A 46 -16.65 21.49 -7.90
C GLY A 46 -17.02 20.12 -7.29
N SER A 47 -17.53 19.17 -8.08
CA SER A 47 -18.04 17.88 -7.58
C SER A 47 -17.04 16.73 -7.66
N LYS A 48 -15.93 16.90 -8.40
CA LYS A 48 -14.89 15.87 -8.51
C LYS A 48 -13.96 15.96 -7.29
N ALA A 49 -13.70 14.81 -6.66
CA ALA A 49 -12.57 14.71 -5.75
C ALA A 49 -11.30 15.11 -6.51
N SER A 50 -10.48 15.97 -5.93
CA SER A 50 -9.21 16.34 -6.55
C SER A 50 -8.35 15.09 -6.76
N ALA A 51 -7.57 15.05 -7.84
CA ALA A 51 -6.62 13.97 -8.07
C ALA A 51 -5.68 13.78 -6.86
N SER A 52 -5.35 14.87 -6.16
CA SER A 52 -4.58 14.84 -4.91
C SER A 52 -5.28 14.07 -3.79
N ALA A 53 -6.60 14.26 -3.59
CA ALA A 53 -7.36 13.53 -2.57
C ALA A 53 -7.44 12.03 -2.90
N LEU A 54 -7.64 11.69 -4.18
CA LEU A 54 -7.66 10.30 -4.62
C LEU A 54 -6.30 9.62 -4.45
N ASN A 55 -5.21 10.28 -4.83
CA ASN A 55 -3.86 9.76 -4.65
C ASN A 55 -3.48 9.61 -3.17
N ALA A 56 -3.90 10.55 -2.32
CA ALA A 56 -3.71 10.46 -0.88
C ALA A 56 -4.46 9.25 -0.29
N LEU A 57 -5.71 9.01 -0.73
CA LEU A 57 -6.48 7.84 -0.30
C LEU A 57 -5.83 6.53 -0.79
N ALA A 58 -5.42 6.46 -2.06
CA ALA A 58 -4.73 5.31 -2.61
C ALA A 58 -3.45 4.97 -1.85
N GLY A 59 -2.66 5.98 -1.48
CA GLY A 59 -1.46 5.80 -0.64
C GLY A 59 -1.79 5.24 0.74
N ARG A 60 -2.86 5.70 1.38
CA ARG A 60 -3.31 5.19 2.69
C ARG A 60 -3.78 3.73 2.60
N VAL A 61 -4.53 3.38 1.55
CA VAL A 61 -4.99 2.00 1.34
C VAL A 61 -3.81 1.08 1.10
N ALA A 62 -2.88 1.45 0.22
CA ALA A 62 -1.67 0.68 -0.05
C ALA A 62 -0.82 0.45 1.20
N ALA A 63 -0.76 1.41 2.13
CA ALA A 63 -0.07 1.24 3.40
C ALA A 63 -0.79 0.26 4.35
N LEU A 64 -2.12 0.23 4.34
CA LEU A 64 -2.93 -0.67 5.19
C LEU A 64 -2.97 -2.10 4.67
N GLU A 65 -2.85 -2.30 3.36
CA GLU A 65 -2.84 -3.62 2.72
C GLU A 65 -1.52 -4.39 2.94
N GLN A 66 -0.45 -3.72 3.37
CA GLN A 66 0.82 -4.39 3.65
C GLN A 66 0.70 -5.31 4.88
N PRO A 67 1.14 -6.58 4.79
CA PRO A 67 1.18 -7.46 5.95
C PRO A 67 2.02 -6.85 7.08
N ARG A 68 1.42 -6.68 8.27
CA ARG A 68 2.09 -6.11 9.43
C ARG A 68 2.92 -7.13 10.21
N PHE A 69 2.58 -8.40 10.07
CA PHE A 69 3.32 -9.51 10.64
C PHE A 69 3.38 -10.69 9.66
N TYR A 70 4.37 -11.54 9.84
CA TYR A 70 4.52 -12.82 9.15
C TYR A 70 4.90 -13.90 10.13
N VAL A 71 4.30 -15.08 9.98
CA VAL A 71 4.63 -16.26 10.77
C VAL A 71 5.35 -17.24 9.87
N GLY A 72 6.56 -17.63 10.26
CA GLY A 72 7.36 -18.63 9.56
C GLY A 72 7.77 -19.75 10.49
N THR A 73 8.18 -20.87 9.90
CA THR A 73 8.72 -22.01 10.62
C THR A 73 10.00 -22.50 9.96
N TYR A 74 10.82 -23.21 10.73
CA TYR A 74 11.92 -23.99 10.20
C TYR A 74 12.20 -25.19 11.10
N VAL A 75 12.68 -26.27 10.50
CA VAL A 75 13.28 -27.39 11.24
C VAL A 75 14.78 -27.14 11.34
N GLY A 76 15.35 -27.20 12.54
CA GLY A 76 16.78 -27.01 12.75
C GLY A 76 17.60 -28.11 12.09
N ASP A 77 18.73 -27.76 11.49
CA ASP A 77 19.61 -28.69 10.77
C ASP A 77 20.89 -29.05 11.53
N GLY A 78 21.06 -28.52 12.74
CA GLY A 78 22.17 -28.80 13.65
C GLY A 78 23.50 -28.16 13.26
N LYS A 79 23.58 -27.47 12.13
CA LYS A 79 24.83 -26.87 11.64
C LYS A 79 25.25 -25.68 12.49
N GLN A 80 26.56 -25.48 12.58
CA GLN A 80 27.18 -24.35 13.26
C GLN A 80 26.90 -23.00 12.58
N SER A 81 26.46 -23.00 11.32
CA SER A 81 26.00 -21.78 10.69
C SER A 81 24.85 -22.09 9.74
N ARG A 82 23.93 -21.13 9.66
CA ARG A 82 22.77 -21.20 8.78
C ARG A 82 22.31 -19.78 8.49
N THR A 83 21.73 -19.60 7.31
CA THR A 83 20.97 -18.39 6.98
C THR A 83 19.59 -18.79 6.52
N ILE A 84 18.56 -18.14 7.05
CA ILE A 84 17.18 -18.29 6.61
C ILE A 84 16.77 -16.98 5.94
N GLN A 85 16.32 -17.07 4.70
CA GLN A 85 15.81 -15.91 3.96
C GLN A 85 14.41 -15.56 4.47
N LEU A 86 14.23 -14.29 4.83
CA LEU A 86 12.98 -13.72 5.31
C LEU A 86 12.25 -12.98 4.17
N PRO A 87 10.91 -12.87 4.23
CA PRO A 87 10.12 -12.19 3.19
C PRO A 87 10.36 -10.66 3.14
N TRP A 88 10.87 -10.06 4.22
CA TRP A 88 11.29 -8.66 4.30
C TRP A 88 12.31 -8.49 5.43
N ALA A 89 12.88 -7.28 5.55
CA ALA A 89 13.72 -6.91 6.68
C ALA A 89 12.84 -6.51 7.89
N PRO A 90 12.78 -7.32 8.97
CA PRO A 90 11.92 -7.01 10.11
C PRO A 90 12.54 -5.93 11.00
N THR A 91 11.71 -5.10 11.63
CA THR A 91 12.15 -4.18 12.69
C THR A 91 12.17 -4.86 14.06
N PHE A 92 11.35 -5.89 14.22
CA PHE A 92 11.29 -6.73 15.41
C PHE A 92 10.87 -8.16 15.02
N MET A 93 11.42 -9.15 15.72
CA MET A 93 11.10 -10.55 15.51
C MET A 93 11.08 -11.29 16.85
N LEU A 94 10.09 -12.16 17.02
CA LEU A 94 10.05 -13.17 18.06
C LEU A 94 10.43 -14.51 17.43
N LEU A 95 11.37 -15.21 18.02
CA LEU A 95 11.77 -16.55 17.60
C LEU A 95 11.57 -17.52 18.78
N PHE A 96 10.82 -18.58 18.52
CA PHE A 96 10.56 -19.66 19.45
C PHE A 96 11.35 -20.87 18.97
N SER A 97 12.28 -21.32 19.81
CA SER A 97 13.13 -22.47 19.50
C SER A 97 13.48 -23.21 20.78
N THR A 98 13.84 -24.48 20.66
CA THR A 98 14.37 -25.24 21.80
C THR A 98 15.90 -25.29 21.74
N HIS A 99 16.54 -25.06 22.87
CA HIS A 99 17.96 -25.38 23.04
C HIS A 99 18.14 -26.40 24.15
N MET A 100 18.75 -27.54 23.82
CA MET A 100 18.84 -28.70 24.71
C MET A 100 17.43 -29.14 25.14
N GLU A 101 17.02 -28.81 26.36
CA GLU A 101 15.71 -29.14 26.95
C GLU A 101 14.87 -27.89 27.26
N ASP A 102 15.42 -26.69 27.07
CA ASP A 102 14.72 -25.44 27.37
C ASP A 102 14.04 -24.87 26.13
N GLU A 103 12.77 -24.52 26.28
CA GLU A 103 12.06 -23.64 25.35
C GLU A 103 12.56 -22.21 25.54
N ALA A 104 13.05 -21.60 24.46
CA ALA A 104 13.53 -20.23 24.46
C ALA A 104 12.61 -19.34 23.62
N VAL A 105 12.26 -18.18 24.18
CA VAL A 105 11.69 -17.06 23.43
C VAL A 105 12.78 -16.03 23.21
N ILE A 106 13.12 -15.81 21.95
CA ILE A 106 14.20 -14.91 21.53
C ILE A 106 13.58 -13.66 20.92
N PHE A 107 14.03 -12.50 21.37
CA PHE A 107 13.63 -11.18 20.94
C PHE A 107 14.76 -10.60 20.10
N LEU A 108 14.47 -10.25 18.85
CA LEU A 108 15.46 -9.78 17.90
C LEU A 108 15.01 -8.47 17.27
N THR A 109 15.89 -7.49 17.24
CA THR A 109 15.84 -6.32 16.37
C THR A 109 17.12 -6.28 15.54
N PRO A 110 17.26 -5.39 14.55
CA PRO A 110 18.53 -5.23 13.83
C PRO A 110 19.73 -4.93 14.73
N ASP A 111 19.50 -4.27 15.87
CA ASP A 111 20.55 -3.75 16.74
C ASP A 111 20.64 -4.46 18.11
N HIS A 112 19.59 -5.19 18.50
CA HIS A 112 19.48 -5.79 19.83
C HIS A 112 18.99 -7.23 19.78
N ARG A 113 19.46 -8.01 20.74
CA ARG A 113 19.05 -9.40 20.91
C ARG A 113 18.93 -9.77 22.37
N ALA A 114 17.88 -10.49 22.72
CA ALA A 114 17.67 -11.02 24.05
C ALA A 114 16.94 -12.35 23.97
N TYR A 115 17.06 -13.15 25.01
CA TYR A 115 16.23 -14.35 25.13
C TYR A 115 15.76 -14.55 26.56
N VAL A 116 14.64 -15.26 26.66
CA VAL A 116 14.03 -15.70 27.90
C VAL A 116 13.91 -17.22 27.83
N ILE A 117 14.47 -17.89 28.83
CA ILE A 117 14.23 -19.30 29.14
C ILE A 117 13.62 -19.37 30.55
N ASN A 118 13.31 -20.58 31.01
CA ASN A 118 12.57 -20.83 32.25
C ASN A 118 13.11 -20.07 33.49
N ASP A 119 14.44 -20.02 33.66
CA ASP A 119 15.08 -19.48 34.86
C ASP A 119 15.97 -18.25 34.61
N ARG A 120 16.09 -17.81 33.35
CA ARG A 120 17.03 -16.75 32.97
C ARG A 120 16.52 -15.86 31.85
N VAL A 121 16.86 -14.58 31.96
CA VAL A 121 16.82 -13.60 30.87
C VAL A 121 18.24 -13.13 30.61
N GLU A 122 18.65 -13.10 29.35
CA GLU A 122 19.97 -12.61 28.95
C GLU A 122 19.86 -11.73 27.71
N THR A 123 20.63 -10.66 27.68
CA THR A 123 20.68 -9.67 26.61
C THR A 123 22.06 -9.68 25.96
N GLU A 124 22.12 -9.42 24.66
CA GLU A 124 23.34 -9.28 23.87
C GLU A 124 24.24 -10.52 23.88
N SER A 125 23.65 -11.70 24.06
CA SER A 125 24.37 -12.96 24.03
C SER A 125 24.92 -13.24 22.61
N PRO A 126 26.21 -13.57 22.45
CA PRO A 126 26.83 -13.81 21.14
C PRO A 126 26.31 -15.09 20.47
N PHE A 127 25.58 -15.93 21.20
CA PHE A 127 25.02 -17.17 20.71
C PHE A 127 23.67 -16.99 20.00
N LEU A 128 23.03 -15.84 20.17
CA LEU A 128 21.74 -15.58 19.54
C LEU A 128 21.90 -15.26 18.05
N PRO A 129 20.93 -15.71 17.22
CA PRO A 129 20.92 -15.36 15.81
C PRO A 129 20.71 -13.86 15.61
N GLU A 130 21.09 -13.36 14.44
CA GLU A 130 21.08 -11.94 14.07
C GLU A 130 20.14 -11.68 12.90
N ILE A 131 19.51 -10.51 12.88
CA ILE A 131 18.76 -10.01 11.73
C ILE A 131 19.70 -9.14 10.90
N ILE A 132 19.99 -9.57 9.66
CA ILE A 132 20.79 -8.80 8.71
C ILE A 132 19.95 -8.55 7.47
N GLY A 133 19.34 -7.36 7.40
CA GLY A 133 18.36 -7.04 6.36
C GLY A 133 17.21 -8.06 6.38
N SER A 134 16.95 -8.70 5.25
CA SER A 134 15.94 -9.76 5.12
C SER A 134 16.48 -11.17 5.42
N SER A 135 17.50 -11.30 6.26
CA SER A 135 18.09 -12.60 6.61
C SER A 135 18.10 -12.82 8.12
N LEU A 136 17.73 -14.03 8.55
CA LEU A 136 18.01 -14.52 9.89
C LEU A 136 19.28 -15.38 9.85
N VAL A 137 20.32 -14.94 10.54
CA VAL A 137 21.66 -15.52 10.46
C VAL A 137 22.02 -16.18 11.79
N PHE A 138 22.41 -17.44 11.73
CA PHE A 138 22.84 -18.24 12.87
C PHE A 138 24.37 -18.40 12.82
N SER A 139 25.05 -18.05 13.91
CA SER A 139 26.51 -18.17 14.07
C SER A 139 26.93 -19.46 14.81
N ASN A 140 25.94 -20.23 15.26
CA ASN A 140 26.08 -21.50 15.97
C ASN A 140 24.78 -22.31 15.81
N ASN A 141 24.68 -23.46 16.48
CA ASN A 141 23.51 -24.34 16.40
C ASN A 141 22.48 -24.16 17.54
N TRP A 142 22.63 -23.14 18.40
CA TRP A 142 21.83 -22.97 19.63
C TRP A 142 20.33 -22.89 19.35
N ALA A 143 19.93 -21.99 18.45
CA ALA A 143 18.56 -21.89 17.94
C ALA A 143 18.35 -22.68 16.62
N ASN A 144 19.28 -23.57 16.27
CA ASN A 144 19.25 -24.38 15.04
C ASN A 144 19.50 -25.87 15.37
N THR A 145 19.04 -26.32 16.54
CA THR A 145 19.17 -27.70 17.01
C THR A 145 18.58 -28.69 16.01
N SER A 146 19.33 -29.74 15.67
CA SER A 146 18.90 -30.70 14.65
C SER A 146 17.54 -31.32 14.99
N SER A 147 16.64 -31.35 14.00
CA SER A 147 15.30 -31.94 14.11
C SER A 147 14.39 -31.28 15.16
N SER A 148 14.75 -30.09 15.65
CA SER A 148 13.87 -29.27 16.48
C SER A 148 13.02 -28.37 15.60
N ASP A 149 11.71 -28.32 15.88
CA ASP A 149 10.79 -27.39 15.26
C ASP A 149 10.91 -26.01 15.91
N ALA A 150 11.19 -25.01 15.08
CA ALA A 150 11.22 -23.62 15.49
C ALA A 150 10.24 -22.80 14.64
N TRP A 151 9.72 -21.73 15.23
CA TRP A 151 8.81 -20.82 14.55
C TRP A 151 9.06 -19.38 14.99
N TYR A 152 8.75 -18.44 14.12
CA TYR A 152 9.02 -17.04 14.36
C TYR A 152 7.88 -16.15 13.88
N ILE A 153 7.72 -15.02 14.56
CA ILE A 153 6.83 -13.94 14.16
C ILE A 153 7.68 -12.73 13.84
N MET A 154 7.61 -12.26 12.60
CA MET A 154 8.25 -11.04 12.14
C MET A 154 7.28 -9.88 12.17
N PHE A 155 7.77 -8.70 12.50
CA PHE A 155 7.04 -7.44 12.45
C PHE A 155 7.77 -6.45 11.51
N ARG A 156 6.98 -5.62 10.83
CA ARG A 156 7.50 -4.43 10.12
C ARG A 156 7.52 -3.23 11.03
#